data_AF-A0A1G4JUX3-F1
#
_entry.id   AF-A0A1G4JUX3-F1
#
_cell.length_a   1.000
_cell.length_b   1.000
_cell.length_c   1.000
_cell.angle_alpha   90.00
_cell.angle_beta   90.00
_cell.angle_gamma   90.00
#
_symmetry.space_group_name_H-M   'P 1'
#
loop_
_entity.id
_entity.type
_entity.pdbx_description
1 polymer ?
#
loop_
_entity_poly.entity_id
_entity_poly.type
_entity_poly.pdbx_seq_one_letter_code
_entity_poly.pdbx_strand_id
1 'polypeptide(L)'
;MPQPEFIQERLKSLDSIDRMLLSTLLHASQSVGTLEELKRGNENMKPQFENHARNFYSSLEKATVALRREIKHLDDNVGTRLLPINVNKKATGQDNDKIREQLDILTKEIEGGD
;
A
#
# COMPACT_ATOMS: atom_id res chain seq x y z
N MET A 1 -6.56 -3.22 18.64
CA MET A 1 -5.53 -4.27 18.45
C MET A 1 -4.55 -3.76 17.41
N PRO A 2 -3.23 -3.75 17.70
CA PRO A 2 -2.24 -3.35 16.71
C PRO A 2 -2.29 -4.33 15.53
N GLN A 3 -2.26 -3.80 14.30
CA GLN A 3 -2.24 -4.62 13.10
C GLN A 3 -0.95 -5.46 13.07
N PRO A 4 -0.99 -6.72 12.61
CA PRO A 4 0.19 -7.58 12.48
C PRO A 4 1.33 -6.85 11.76
N GLU A 5 2.56 -6.97 12.25
CA GLU A 5 3.74 -6.27 11.69
C GLU A 5 3.91 -6.54 10.20
N PHE A 6 3.62 -7.77 9.75
CA PHE A 6 3.63 -8.15 8.34
C PHE A 6 2.68 -7.30 7.47
N ILE A 7 1.49 -6.97 7.97
CA ILE A 7 0.52 -6.13 7.24
C ILE A 7 1.02 -4.68 7.17
N GLN A 8 1.70 -4.20 8.22
CA GLN A 8 2.30 -2.86 8.22
C GLN A 8 3.44 -2.73 7.21
N GLU A 9 4.29 -3.76 7.09
CA GLU A 9 5.36 -3.78 6.07
C GLU A 9 4.79 -3.79 4.64
N ARG A 10 3.71 -4.55 4.42
CA ARG A 10 3.00 -4.58 3.13
C ARG A 10 2.35 -3.21 2.83
N LEU A 11 1.70 -2.58 3.81
CA LEU A 11 1.15 -1.23 3.68
C LEU A 11 2.23 -0.18 3.37
N LYS A 12 3.42 -0.28 3.99
CA LYS A 12 4.57 0.57 3.67
C LYS A 12 5.09 0.31 2.25
N SER A 13 5.10 -0.94 1.80
CA SER A 13 5.42 -1.30 0.41
C SER A 13 4.43 -0.65 -0.55
N LEU A 14 3.13 -0.68 -0.23
CA LEU A 14 2.08 -0.02 -1.02
C LEU A 14 2.25 1.51 -1.07
N ASP A 15 2.54 2.15 0.07
CA ASP A 15 2.84 3.61 0.11
C ASP A 15 4.06 3.96 -0.76
N SER A 16 5.08 3.10 -0.76
CA SER A 16 6.26 3.29 -1.60
C SER A 16 5.92 3.21 -3.10
N ILE A 17 4.97 2.35 -3.48
CA ILE A 17 4.48 2.23 -4.85
C ILE A 17 3.71 3.49 -5.26
N ASP A 18 2.85 4.02 -4.38
CA ASP A 18 2.11 5.27 -4.65
C ASP A 18 3.06 6.45 -4.86
N ARG A 19 4.15 6.52 -4.07
CA ARG A 19 5.22 7.52 -4.29
C ARG A 19 5.91 7.34 -5.64
N MET A 20 6.13 6.12 -6.11
CA MET A 20 6.69 5.86 -7.44
C MET A 20 5.73 6.31 -8.55
N LEU A 21 4.41 6.12 -8.37
CA LEU A 21 3.40 6.63 -9.31
C LEU A 21 3.38 8.16 -9.36
N LEU A 22 3.49 8.83 -8.22
CA LEU A 22 3.63 10.29 -8.15
C LEU A 22 4.90 10.78 -8.87
N SER A 23 6.04 10.09 -8.67
CA SER A 23 7.28 10.41 -9.38
C SER A 23 7.15 10.21 -10.89
N THR A 24 6.40 9.19 -11.31
CA THR A 24 6.11 8.93 -12.73
C THR A 24 5.31 10.08 -13.31
N LEU A 25 4.27 10.55 -12.62
CA LEU A 25 3.49 11.73 -13.03
C LEU A 25 4.38 12.98 -13.15
N LEU A 26 5.30 13.18 -12.20
CA LEU A 26 6.24 14.30 -12.22
C LEU A 26 7.15 14.25 -13.46
N HIS A 27 7.72 13.08 -13.78
CA HIS A 27 8.53 12.90 -14.99
C HIS A 27 7.73 13.12 -16.27
N ALA A 28 6.45 12.74 -16.30
CA ALA A 28 5.57 13.03 -17.43
C ALA A 28 5.38 14.55 -17.61
N SER A 29 5.09 15.26 -16.53
CA SER A 29 4.92 16.72 -16.55
C SER A 29 6.20 17.43 -17.02
N GLN A 30 7.36 17.01 -16.53
CA GLN A 30 8.67 17.52 -16.98
C GLN A 30 8.96 17.18 -18.45
N SER A 31 8.57 15.99 -18.91
CA SER A 31 8.70 15.60 -20.33
C SER A 31 7.84 16.49 -21.23
N VAL A 32 6.60 16.81 -20.82
CA VAL A 32 5.74 17.72 -21.59
C VAL A 32 6.29 19.14 -21.61
N GLY A 33 6.77 19.65 -20.47
CA GLY A 33 7.37 20.99 -20.40
C GLY A 33 8.64 21.12 -21.25
N THR A 34 9.50 20.11 -21.21
CA THR A 34 10.71 20.08 -22.06
C THR A 34 10.38 19.91 -23.55
N LEU A 35 9.29 19.20 -23.88
CA LEU A 35 8.80 19.07 -25.27
C LEU A 35 8.27 20.41 -25.81
N GLU A 36 7.57 21.20 -25.00
CA GLU A 36 7.11 22.54 -25.39
C GLU A 36 8.28 23.47 -25.71
N GLU A 37 9.32 23.45 -24.88
CA GLU A 37 10.55 24.23 -25.10
C GLU A 37 11.35 23.75 -26.33
N LEU A 38 11.35 22.45 -26.59
CA LEU A 38 11.89 21.86 -27.81
C LEU A 38 11.14 22.36 -29.06
N LYS A 39 9.80 22.40 -28.99
CA LYS A 39 8.93 22.88 -30.07
C LYS A 39 9.10 24.38 -30.34
N ARG A 40 9.52 25.15 -29.33
CA ARG A 40 9.89 26.58 -29.43
C ARG A 40 11.26 26.82 -30.06
N GLY A 41 11.99 25.76 -30.43
CA GLY A 41 13.27 25.85 -31.13
C GLY A 41 14.50 25.74 -30.22
N ASN A 42 14.33 25.41 -28.94
CA ASN A 42 15.46 25.23 -28.02
C ASN A 42 15.95 23.76 -28.04
N GLU A 43 16.78 23.41 -29.02
CA GLU A 43 17.32 22.05 -29.19
C GLU A 43 18.19 21.57 -28.02
N ASN A 44 18.68 22.49 -27.17
CA ASN A 44 19.47 22.16 -25.98
C ASN A 44 18.68 21.35 -24.94
N MET A 45 17.34 21.37 -25.00
CA MET A 45 16.44 20.63 -24.09
C MET A 45 16.21 19.17 -24.51
N LYS A 46 16.69 18.77 -25.70
CA LYS A 46 16.55 17.41 -26.24
C LYS A 46 17.11 16.29 -25.33
N PRO A 47 18.33 16.39 -24.76
CA PRO A 47 18.82 15.39 -23.82
C PRO A 47 18.01 15.32 -22.52
N GLN A 48 17.43 16.45 -22.08
CA GLN A 48 16.59 16.48 -20.88
C GLN A 48 15.24 15.83 -21.15
N PHE A 49 14.62 16.11 -22.30
CA PHE A 49 13.40 15.41 -22.73
C PHE A 49 13.62 13.91 -22.82
N GLU A 50 14.69 13.45 -23.47
CA GLU A 50 14.99 12.01 -23.59
C GLU A 50 15.19 11.36 -22.22
N ASN A 51 15.87 12.04 -21.30
CA ASN A 51 16.08 11.55 -19.94
C ASN A 51 14.76 11.49 -19.16
N HIS A 52 13.92 12.54 -19.20
CA HIS A 52 12.62 12.54 -18.53
C HIS A 52 11.67 11.49 -19.11
N ALA A 53 11.66 11.31 -20.44
CA ALA A 53 10.87 10.26 -21.09
C ALA A 53 11.35 8.85 -20.70
N ARG A 54 12.66 8.61 -20.70
CA ARG A 54 13.24 7.33 -20.25
C ARG A 54 12.90 7.04 -18.79
N ASN A 55 13.02 8.05 -17.92
CA ASN A 55 12.69 7.92 -16.49
C ASN A 55 11.19 7.72 -16.27
N PHE A 56 10.32 8.33 -17.09
CA PHE A 56 8.89 8.07 -17.07
C PHE A 56 8.58 6.60 -17.35
N TYR A 57 9.09 6.06 -18.47
CA TYR A 57 8.84 4.65 -18.82
C TYR A 57 9.46 3.68 -17.82
N SER A 58 10.67 3.95 -17.33
CA SER A 58 11.33 3.09 -16.34
C SER A 58 10.61 3.11 -14.98
N SER A 59 10.15 4.27 -14.52
CA SER A 59 9.39 4.38 -13.27
C SER A 59 8.02 3.72 -13.39
N LEU A 60 7.35 3.84 -14.54
CA LEU A 60 6.10 3.14 -14.81
C LEU A 60 6.28 1.62 -14.82
N GLU A 61 7.33 1.11 -15.47
CA GLU A 61 7.66 -0.32 -15.47
C GLU A 61 7.90 -0.83 -14.05
N LYS A 62 8.73 -0.13 -13.27
CA LYS A 62 9.01 -0.51 -11.87
C LYS A 62 7.75 -0.48 -11.01
N ALA A 63 6.91 0.55 -11.13
CA ALA A 63 5.66 0.67 -10.38
C ALA A 63 4.68 -0.45 -10.75
N THR A 64 4.50 -0.75 -12.04
CA THR A 64 3.59 -1.81 -12.51
C THR A 64 4.07 -3.21 -12.11
N VAL A 65 5.37 -3.47 -12.17
CA VAL A 65 5.96 -4.74 -11.69
C VAL A 65 5.81 -4.87 -10.17
N ALA A 66 6.05 -3.79 -9.41
CA ALA A 66 5.88 -3.77 -7.97
C ALA A 66 4.42 -4.03 -7.56
N LEU A 67 3.45 -3.36 -8.21
CA LEU A 67 2.02 -3.62 -8.02
C LEU A 67 1.65 -5.06 -8.34
N ARG A 68 2.15 -5.62 -9.46
CA ARG A 68 1.87 -7.01 -9.82
C ARG A 68 2.41 -7.99 -8.77
N ARG A 69 3.60 -7.74 -8.23
CA ARG A 69 4.17 -8.53 -7.13
C ARG A 69 3.33 -8.39 -5.86
N GLU A 70 2.88 -7.19 -5.56
CA GLU A 70 2.04 -6.91 -4.40
C GLU A 70 0.69 -7.63 -4.47
N ILE A 71 0.02 -7.60 -5.64
CA ILE A 71 -1.21 -8.35 -5.90
C ILE A 71 -0.97 -9.85 -5.76
N LYS A 72 0.13 -10.37 -6.33
CA LYS A 72 0.49 -11.79 -6.19
C LYS A 72 0.69 -12.19 -4.73
N HIS A 73 1.39 -11.38 -3.95
CA HIS A 73 1.55 -11.62 -2.53
C HIS A 73 0.22 -11.51 -1.78
N LEU A 74 -0.70 -10.66 -2.21
CA LEU A 74 -2.03 -10.56 -1.63
C LEU A 74 -2.82 -11.85 -1.94
N ASP A 75 -2.79 -12.33 -3.18
CA ASP A 75 -3.41 -13.60 -3.60
C ASP A 75 -2.81 -14.82 -2.87
N ASP A 76 -1.49 -14.89 -2.73
CA ASP A 76 -0.80 -15.97 -2.00
C ASP A 76 -1.15 -15.96 -0.49
N ASN A 77 -1.53 -14.80 0.06
CA ASN A 77 -1.97 -14.64 1.45
C ASN A 77 -3.49 -14.74 1.63
N VAL A 78 -4.28 -14.60 0.56
CA VAL A 78 -5.73 -14.86 0.52
C VAL A 78 -5.94 -16.37 0.43
N GLY A 79 -6.02 -17.01 1.60
CA GLY A 79 -6.16 -18.46 1.75
C GLY A 79 -5.28 -19.01 2.86
N THR A 80 -4.15 -18.35 3.11
CA THR A 80 -3.17 -18.72 4.13
C THR A 80 -3.44 -17.98 5.46
N ARG A 81 -4.64 -18.13 6.05
CA ARG A 81 -5.06 -17.69 7.42
C ARG A 81 -4.71 -16.26 7.94
N LEU A 82 -3.98 -15.42 7.21
CA LEU A 82 -3.43 -14.14 7.66
C LEU A 82 -4.29 -12.94 7.27
N LEU A 83 -5.04 -13.05 6.16
CA LEU A 83 -6.06 -12.10 5.79
C LEU A 83 -7.40 -12.82 5.83
N PRO A 84 -8.41 -12.28 6.53
CA PRO A 84 -9.73 -12.88 6.50
C PRO A 84 -10.18 -12.99 5.04
N ILE A 85 -10.67 -14.18 4.67
CA ILE A 85 -11.33 -14.46 3.40
C ILE A 85 -12.26 -13.30 3.09
N ASN A 86 -12.40 -12.95 1.82
CA ASN A 86 -13.14 -11.83 1.25
C ASN A 86 -14.60 -11.71 1.75
N VAL A 87 -14.78 -11.36 3.03
CA VAL A 87 -16.04 -11.12 3.69
C VAL A 87 -15.97 -9.78 4.38
N ASN A 88 -16.98 -8.97 4.07
CA ASN A 88 -17.31 -7.68 4.69
C ASN A 88 -16.80 -7.56 6.13
N LYS A 89 -16.26 -6.38 6.47
CA LYS A 89 -15.94 -5.95 7.85
C LYS A 89 -17.08 -6.36 8.81
N LYS A 90 -17.00 -7.55 9.40
CA LYS A 90 -17.91 -7.97 10.46
C LYS A 90 -17.43 -7.34 11.76
N ALA A 91 -18.35 -7.10 12.69
CA ALA A 91 -18.07 -6.50 13.98
C ALA A 91 -17.22 -7.44 14.86
N THR A 92 -15.91 -7.46 14.66
CA THR A 92 -14.92 -8.28 15.40
C THR A 92 -14.76 -7.91 16.88
N GLY A 93 -15.54 -6.96 17.39
CA GLY A 93 -15.51 -6.54 18.80
C GLY A 93 -16.46 -7.32 19.71
N GLN A 94 -17.59 -7.78 19.17
CA GLN A 94 -18.69 -8.28 20.00
C GLN A 94 -18.35 -9.56 20.77
N ASP A 95 -17.53 -10.43 20.18
CA ASP A 95 -17.16 -11.70 20.81
C ASP A 95 -16.16 -11.50 21.95
N ASN A 96 -15.19 -10.60 21.77
CA ASN A 96 -14.20 -10.29 22.81
C ASN A 96 -14.82 -9.54 24.00
N ASP A 97 -15.80 -8.68 23.74
CA ASP A 97 -16.47 -7.94 24.80
C ASP A 97 -17.31 -8.89 25.69
N LYS A 98 -18.01 -9.86 25.08
CA LYS A 98 -18.74 -10.90 25.83
C LYS A 98 -17.82 -11.82 26.65
N ILE A 99 -16.69 -12.22 26.09
CA ILE A 99 -15.72 -13.08 26.79
C ILE A 99 -15.09 -12.33 27.97
N ARG A 100 -14.76 -11.04 27.80
CA ARG A 100 -14.26 -10.20 28.89
C ARG A 100 -15.28 -10.02 30.00
N GLU A 101 -16.53 -9.77 29.65
CA GLU A 101 -17.62 -9.67 30.63
C GLU A 101 -17.76 -10.97 31.44
N GLN A 102 -17.69 -12.14 30.79
CA GLN A 102 -17.73 -13.41 31.50
C GLN A 102 -16.49 -13.67 32.38
N LEU A 103 -15.31 -13.27 31.93
CA LEU A 103 -14.08 -13.37 32.72
C LEU A 103 -14.09 -12.43 33.93
N ASP A 104 -14.64 -11.23 33.79
CA ASP A 104 -14.78 -10.28 34.90
C ASP A 104 -15.78 -10.79 35.94
N ILE A 105 -16.89 -11.40 35.51
CA ILE A 105 -17.84 -12.06 36.41
C ILE A 105 -17.15 -13.23 37.12
N LEU A 106 -16.40 -14.07 36.40
CA LEU A 106 -15.70 -15.22 37.00
C LEU A 106 -14.67 -14.77 38.03
N THR A 107 -13.90 -13.72 37.72
CA THR A 107 -12.86 -13.18 38.62
C THR A 107 -13.49 -12.62 39.88
N LYS A 108 -14.63 -11.94 39.74
CA LYS A 108 -15.39 -11.40 40.88
C LYS A 108 -15.97 -12.48 41.80
N GLU A 109 -16.42 -13.61 41.25
CA GLU A 109 -16.90 -14.75 42.04
C GLU A 109 -15.74 -15.49 42.74
N ILE A 110 -14.56 -15.55 42.13
CA ILE A 110 -13.36 -16.13 42.73
C ILE A 110 -12.80 -15.24 43.85
N GLU A 111 -12.89 -13.91 43.72
CA GLU A 111 -12.45 -12.95 44.75
C GLU A 111 -13.49 -12.71 45.86
N GLY A 112 -14.77 -13.02 45.60
CA GLY A 112 -15.88 -12.87 46.55
C GLY A 112 -16.29 -14.14 47.30
N GLY A 113 -15.70 -15.29 46.96
CA GLY A 113 -15.94 -16.57 47.63
C GLY A 113 -14.87 -16.89 48.67
N ASP A 114 -15.16 -16.55 49.94
CA ASP A 114 -14.64 -17.27 51.11
C ASP A 114 -15.34 -18.64 51.24
#